data_AF-A0A7J9AMN7-F1
#
_entry.id   AF-A0A7J9AMN7-F1
#
_cell.length_a   1.000
_cell.length_b   1.000
_cell.length_c   1.000
_cell.angle_alpha   90.00
_cell.angle_beta   90.00
_cell.angle_gamma   90.00
#
_symmetry.space_group_name_H-M   'P 1'
#
loop_
_entity.id
_entity.type
_entity.pdbx_description
1 polymer ?
#
loop_
_entity_poly.entity_id
_entity_poly.type
_entity_poly.pdbx_seq_one_letter_code
_entity_poly.pdbx_strand_id
1 'polypeptide(L)'
;MKQMLPPNAKISKEAKETMQECVSEFISFVTSEASDKCRKERRKTINGEDICWALATLGFDDYAAPLRRYLNKYREVEGDNKSSKSRQG
;
A
#
# COMPACT_ATOMS: atom_id res chain seq x y z
N MET A 1 8.19 -12.74 6.53
CA MET A 1 8.36 -12.98 7.98
C MET A 1 9.74 -13.54 8.33
N LYS A 2 10.16 -14.71 7.85
CA LYS A 2 11.44 -15.34 8.24
C LYS A 2 12.69 -14.49 7.94
N GLN A 3 12.66 -13.70 6.87
CA GLN A 3 13.75 -12.78 6.50
C GLN A 3 14.04 -11.70 7.54
N MET A 4 13.08 -11.39 8.41
CA MET A 4 13.21 -10.39 9.48
C MET A 4 13.62 -11.02 10.82
N LEU A 5 13.91 -12.33 10.84
CA LEU A 5 14.29 -13.09 12.03
C LEU A 5 15.70 -13.67 11.87
N PRO A 6 16.36 -14.02 12.99
CA PRO A 6 17.61 -14.78 12.95
C PRO A 6 17.51 -16.06 12.10
N PRO A 7 18.59 -16.51 11.44
CA PRO A 7 18.55 -17.64 10.51
C PRO A 7 17.98 -18.95 11.09
N ASN A 8 18.21 -19.18 12.38
CA ASN A 8 17.78 -20.37 13.12
C ASN A 8 16.45 -20.19 13.87
N ALA A 9 15.80 -19.03 13.76
CA ALA A 9 14.52 -18.78 14.41
C ALA A 9 13.42 -19.72 13.84
N LYS A 10 12.63 -20.30 14.74
CA LYS A 10 11.45 -21.10 14.41
C LYS A 10 10.20 -20.26 14.64
N ILE A 11 9.24 -20.39 13.72
CA ILE A 11 7.91 -19.78 13.84
C ILE A 11 6.92 -20.95 13.87
N SER A 12 6.06 -20.99 14.88
CA SER A 12 5.00 -22.01 14.95
C SER A 12 4.01 -21.87 13.78
N LYS A 13 3.20 -22.91 13.54
CA LYS A 13 2.19 -22.85 12.48
C LYS A 13 1.12 -21.82 12.82
N GLU A 14 0.69 -21.82 14.07
CA GLU A 14 -0.35 -20.95 14.63
C GLU A 14 0.06 -19.48 14.48
N ALA A 15 1.32 -19.13 14.81
CA ALA A 15 1.80 -17.76 14.66
C ALA A 15 1.82 -17.29 13.19
N LYS A 16 2.04 -18.19 12.23
CA LYS A 16 1.96 -17.84 10.79
C LYS A 16 0.51 -17.60 10.38
N GLU A 17 -0.41 -18.43 10.83
CA GLU A 17 -1.85 -18.32 10.53
C GLU A 17 -2.41 -17.03 11.12
N THR A 18 -2.15 -16.75 12.40
CA THR A 18 -2.54 -15.49 13.04
C THR A 18 -2.00 -14.28 12.28
N MET A 19 -0.75 -14.30 11.83
CA MET A 19 -0.19 -13.19 11.06
C MET A 19 -0.81 -13.04 9.66
N GLN A 20 -1.30 -14.13 9.05
CA GLN A 20 -2.08 -14.06 7.82
C GLN A 20 -3.45 -13.43 8.04
N GLU A 21 -4.12 -13.76 9.15
CA GLU A 21 -5.38 -13.13 9.53
C GLU A 21 -5.17 -11.63 9.82
N CYS A 22 -4.14 -11.28 10.60
CA CYS A 22 -3.81 -9.89 10.90
C CYS A 22 -3.50 -9.07 9.65
N VAL A 23 -2.76 -9.61 8.66
CA VAL A 23 -2.48 -8.84 7.44
C VAL A 23 -3.73 -8.67 6.56
N SER A 24 -4.63 -9.66 6.59
CA SER A 24 -5.91 -9.56 5.87
C SER A 24 -6.78 -8.46 6.48
N GLU A 25 -6.84 -8.39 7.81
CA GLU A 25 -7.55 -7.33 8.52
C GLU A 25 -6.87 -5.97 8.33
N PHE A 26 -5.54 -5.91 8.35
CA PHE A 26 -4.80 -4.67 8.09
C PHE A 26 -5.14 -4.08 6.70
N ILE A 27 -5.20 -4.92 5.66
CA ILE A 27 -5.59 -4.48 4.32
C ILE A 27 -7.02 -3.92 4.33
N SER A 28 -7.96 -4.64 4.96
CA SER A 28 -9.36 -4.19 5.08
C SER A 28 -9.46 -2.88 5.84
N PHE A 29 -8.75 -2.74 6.95
CA PHE A 29 -8.73 -1.55 7.80
C PHE A 29 -8.24 -0.31 7.05
N VAL A 30 -7.05 -0.39 6.44
CA VAL A 30 -6.48 0.74 5.66
C VAL A 30 -7.36 1.09 4.46
N THR A 31 -7.86 0.08 3.75
CA THR A 31 -8.72 0.30 2.57
C THR A 31 -10.05 0.95 2.96
N SER A 32 -10.60 0.61 4.13
CA SER A 32 -11.84 1.21 4.63
C SER A 32 -11.67 2.69 4.94
N GLU A 33 -10.57 3.08 5.60
CA GLU A 33 -10.26 4.49 5.86
C GLU A 33 -10.05 5.28 4.55
N ALA A 34 -9.34 4.71 3.58
CA ALA A 34 -9.16 5.31 2.25
C ALA A 34 -10.49 5.45 1.49
N SER A 35 -11.36 4.44 1.57
CA SER A 35 -12.71 4.44 0.99
C SER A 35 -13.58 5.55 1.59
N ASP A 36 -13.50 5.73 2.90
CA ASP A 36 -14.24 6.77 3.62
C ASP A 36 -13.84 8.17 3.18
N LYS A 37 -12.53 8.45 3.06
CA LYS A 37 -12.07 9.71 2.46
C LYS A 37 -12.54 9.88 1.03
N CYS A 38 -12.33 8.87 0.19
CA CYS A 38 -12.72 8.90 -1.22
C CYS A 38 -14.22 9.25 -1.38
N ARG A 39 -15.07 8.62 -0.55
CA ARG A 39 -16.51 8.88 -0.51
C ARG A 39 -16.85 10.27 0.01
N LYS A 40 -16.18 10.76 1.06
CA LYS A 40 -16.33 12.14 1.57
C LYS A 40 -15.99 13.19 0.50
N GLU A 41 -15.01 12.90 -0.36
CA GLU A 41 -14.63 13.72 -1.51
C GLU A 41 -15.50 13.50 -2.76
N ARG A 42 -16.61 12.76 -2.65
CA ARG A 42 -17.55 12.45 -3.74
C ARG A 42 -16.91 11.70 -4.92
N ARG A 43 -15.84 10.96 -4.67
CA ARG A 43 -15.19 10.08 -5.66
C ARG A 43 -15.67 8.64 -5.47
N LYS A 44 -15.72 7.89 -6.57
CA LYS A 44 -16.09 6.45 -6.59
C LYS A 44 -14.90 5.51 -6.73
N THR A 45 -13.71 6.06 -6.98
CA THR A 45 -12.49 5.30 -7.23
C THR A 45 -11.41 5.75 -6.26
N ILE A 46 -10.93 4.80 -5.46
CA ILE A 46 -9.80 4.97 -4.56
C ILE A 46 -8.53 4.99 -5.41
N ASN A 47 -7.62 5.93 -5.13
CA ASN A 47 -6.34 6.02 -5.81
C ASN A 47 -5.16 5.86 -4.83
N GLY A 48 -3.92 5.88 -5.35
CA GLY A 48 -2.73 5.70 -4.51
C GLY A 48 -2.50 6.80 -3.46
N GLU A 49 -2.98 8.03 -3.68
CA GLU A 49 -2.90 9.10 -2.67
C GLU A 49 -3.83 8.84 -1.49
N ASP A 50 -5.00 8.25 -1.75
CA ASP A 50 -5.95 7.89 -0.69
C ASP A 50 -5.35 6.85 0.25
N ILE A 51 -4.64 5.86 -0.29
CA ILE A 51 -3.95 4.84 0.49
C ILE A 51 -2.81 5.47 1.31
N CYS A 52 -1.98 6.31 0.70
CA CYS A 52 -0.89 6.98 1.41
C CYS A 52 -1.42 7.91 2.52
N TRP A 53 -2.56 8.56 2.28
CA TRP A 53 -3.22 9.38 3.30
C TRP A 53 -3.79 8.52 4.43
N ALA A 54 -4.48 7.42 4.12
CA ALA A 54 -5.06 6.55 5.13
C ALA A 54 -3.99 5.98 6.06
N LEU A 55 -2.85 5.54 5.50
CA LEU A 55 -1.71 5.08 6.30
C LEU A 55 -1.21 6.15 7.29
N ALA A 56 -1.05 7.41 6.84
CA ALA A 56 -0.63 8.50 7.72
C ALA A 56 -1.70 8.81 8.80
N THR A 57 -2.98 8.89 8.42
CA THR A 57 -4.08 9.13 9.36
C THR A 57 -4.18 8.07 10.45
N LEU A 58 -3.88 6.81 10.10
CA LEU A 58 -3.91 5.66 11.01
C LEU A 58 -2.62 5.50 11.84
N GLY A 59 -1.65 6.41 11.70
CA GLY A 59 -0.38 6.40 12.45
C GLY A 59 0.70 5.48 11.88
N PHE A 60 0.58 5.07 10.61
CA PHE A 60 1.58 4.29 9.88
C PHE A 60 2.51 5.18 9.03
N ASP A 61 2.96 6.31 9.58
CA ASP A 61 3.76 7.32 8.87
C ASP A 61 5.06 6.77 8.26
N ASP A 62 5.70 5.83 8.96
CA ASP A 62 6.91 5.13 8.51
C ASP A 62 6.70 4.35 7.20
N TYR A 63 5.45 4.00 6.89
CA TYR A 63 5.07 3.37 5.62
C TYR A 63 4.55 4.39 4.60
N ALA A 64 3.82 5.41 5.06
CA ALA A 64 3.21 6.41 4.19
C ALA A 64 4.25 7.18 3.37
N ALA A 65 5.34 7.63 3.99
CA ALA A 65 6.37 8.42 3.31
C ALA A 65 7.13 7.62 2.21
N PRO A 66 7.64 6.41 2.48
CA PRO A 66 8.24 5.57 1.44
C PRO A 66 7.28 5.22 0.31
N LEU A 67 6.02 4.89 0.63
CA LEU A 67 5.01 4.55 -0.38
C LEU A 67 4.65 5.73 -1.27
N ARG A 68 4.57 6.95 -0.73
CA ARG A 68 4.37 8.15 -1.54
C ARG A 68 5.55 8.40 -2.49
N ARG A 69 6.78 8.20 -2.03
CA ARG A 69 7.97 8.28 -2.89
C ARG A 69 7.92 7.23 -4.01
N TYR A 70 7.51 6.00 -3.68
CA TYR A 70 7.35 4.94 -4.67
C TYR A 70 6.26 5.30 -5.70
N LEU A 71 5.11 5.79 -5.25
CA LEU A 71 4.00 6.19 -6.11
C LEU A 71 4.42 7.27 -7.12
N ASN A 72 5.23 8.25 -6.69
CA ASN A 72 5.76 9.28 -7.58
C ASN A 72 6.67 8.69 -8.65
N LYS A 73 7.62 7.84 -8.27
CA LYS A 73 8.50 7.15 -9.24
C LYS A 73 7.71 6.26 -10.20
N TYR A 74 6.69 5.56 -9.71
CA TYR A 74 5.82 4.73 -10.54
C TYR A 74 5.11 5.57 -11.60
N ARG A 75 4.60 6.75 -11.24
CA ARG A 75 3.96 7.68 -12.18
C ARG A 75 4.92 8.24 -13.22
N GLU A 76 6.17 8.52 -12.86
CA GLU A 76 7.22 8.95 -13.80
C GLU A 76 7.46 7.86 -14.86
N VAL A 77 7.68 6.62 -14.42
CA VAL A 77 7.93 5.48 -15.32
C VAL A 77 6.71 5.18 -16.21
N GLU A 78 5.50 5.17 -15.66
CA GLU A 78 4.27 4.99 -16.43
C GLU A 78 4.01 6.13 -17.42
N GLY A 79 4.36 7.37 -17.04
CA GLY A 79 4.27 8.55 -17.90
C GLY A 79 5.22 8.46 -19.10
N ASP A 80 6.47 8.06 -18.85
CA ASP A 80 7.48 7.83 -19.88
C ASP A 80 7.09 6.68 -20.83
N ASN A 81 6.48 5.62 -20.30
CA ASN A 81 6.00 4.49 -21.10
C ASN A 81 4.79 4.85 -21.99
N LYS A 82 3.98 5.84 -21.60
CA LYS A 82 2.89 6.36 -22.43
C LYS A 82 3.38 7.35 -23.49
N SER A 83 4.36 8.20 -23.16
CA SER A 83 4.94 9.14 -24.12
C SER A 83 5.74 8.44 -25.23
N SER A 84 6.44 7.35 -24.92
CA SER A 84 7.15 6.52 -25.90
C SER A 84 6.20 5.81 -26.87
N LYS A 85 5.08 5.27 -26.39
CA LYS A 85 4.03 4.67 -27.23
C LYS A 85 3.33 5.67 -28.16
N SER A 86 3.15 6.91 -27.70
CA SER A 86 2.52 7.97 -28.53
C SER A 86 3.40 8.47 -29.68
N ARG A 87 4.72 8.23 -29.65
CA ARG A 87 5.66 8.64 -30.69
C ARG A 87 5.86 7.59 -31.79
N GLN A 88 5.29 6.40 -31.65
CA GLN A 88 5.38 5.29 -32.62
C GLN A 88 4.06 5.01 -33.35
N GLY A 89 3.02 5.82 -33.14
CA GLY A 89 1.72 5.71 -33.79
C GLY A 89 1.52 6.75 -34.89
#